data_AF-A0A7S4N436-F1
#
_entry.id   AF-A0A7S4N436-F1
#
_cell.length_a   1.000
_cell.length_b   1.000
_cell.length_c   1.000
_cell.angle_alpha   90.00
_cell.angle_beta   90.00
_cell.angle_gamma   90.00
#
_symmetry.space_group_name_H-M   'P 1'
#
loop_
_entity.id
_entity.type
_entity.pdbx_description
1 polymer ?
#
loop_
_entity_poly.entity_id
_entity_poly.type
_entity_poly.pdbx_seq_one_letter_code
_entity_poly.pdbx_strand_id
1 'polypeptide(L)'
;SWLIAPIAVEAFQSTVVSNRFVRIYRLENEPPGMANLKKFLRDPEKKNLSFLEKVNDFHVLIFLMEHLLDVTVDIPLLITAIRAKDPQMVDGLQLIIDSSMDY
;
A
#
# COMPACT_ATOMS: atom_id res chain seq x y z
N SER A 1 -32.40 -18.79 -8.83
CA SER A 1 -31.94 -18.33 -7.51
C SER A 1 -30.52 -18.79 -7.29
N TRP A 2 -29.58 -17.87 -7.08
CA TRP A 2 -28.17 -18.20 -6.83
C TRP A 2 -27.93 -18.17 -5.31
N LEU A 3 -27.45 -19.28 -4.77
CA LEU A 3 -27.17 -19.46 -3.35
C LEU A 3 -25.85 -18.76 -2.99
N ILE A 4 -25.91 -17.71 -2.19
CA ILE A 4 -24.73 -17.12 -1.55
C ILE A 4 -24.48 -17.91 -0.27
N ALA A 5 -23.47 -18.77 -0.27
CA ALA A 5 -22.97 -19.36 0.96
C ALA A 5 -22.17 -18.27 1.73
N PRO A 6 -22.52 -17.93 2.98
CA PRO A 6 -21.69 -17.06 3.79
C PRO A 6 -20.48 -17.88 4.27
N ILE A 7 -19.46 -18.00 3.42
CA ILE A 7 -18.15 -18.43 3.90
C ILE A 7 -17.63 -17.25 4.70
N ALA A 8 -17.69 -17.36 6.02
CA ALA A 8 -16.93 -16.52 6.92
C ALA A 8 -15.45 -16.79 6.64
N VAL A 9 -14.88 -16.07 5.68
CA VAL A 9 -13.45 -16.06 5.43
C VAL A 9 -12.85 -15.32 6.61
N GLU A 10 -12.22 -16.08 7.51
CA GLU A 10 -11.36 -15.52 8.55
C GLU A 10 -10.40 -14.56 7.84
N ALA A 11 -10.47 -13.27 8.16
CA ALA A 11 -9.65 -12.28 7.49
C ALA A 11 -8.19 -12.68 7.69
N PHE A 12 -7.51 -13.08 6.62
CA PHE A 12 -6.10 -13.48 6.67
C PHE A 12 -5.30 -12.37 7.37
N GLN A 13 -4.93 -12.62 8.63
CA GLN A 13 -4.09 -11.71 9.41
C GLN A 13 -2.64 -12.03 9.03
N SER A 14 -2.14 -11.32 8.02
CA SER A 14 -0.72 -11.38 7.70
C SER A 14 0.06 -10.68 8.81
N THR A 15 1.04 -11.36 9.40
CA THR A 15 2.01 -10.73 10.32
C THR A 15 2.89 -9.69 9.61
N VAL A 16 2.87 -9.70 8.28
CA VAL A 16 3.65 -8.81 7.43
C VAL A 16 2.79 -7.65 6.94
N VAL A 17 1.49 -7.84 6.68
CA VAL A 17 0.74 -6.87 5.88
C VAL A 17 -0.63 -6.48 6.45
N SER A 18 -0.83 -5.17 6.69
CA SER A 18 -2.13 -4.63 7.06
C SER A 18 -3.00 -4.41 5.80
N ASN A 19 -4.29 -4.75 5.85
CA ASN A 19 -5.24 -4.68 4.72
C ASN A 19 -6.10 -3.41 4.80
N ARG A 20 -5.50 -2.21 4.79
CA ARG A 20 -6.23 -0.94 4.94
C ARG A 20 -6.33 -0.11 3.66
N PHE A 21 -5.57 -0.44 2.61
CA PHE A 21 -5.70 0.24 1.31
C PHE A 21 -6.75 -0.44 0.41
N VAL A 22 -7.37 0.37 -0.47
CA VAL A 22 -8.49 -0.05 -1.33
C VAL A 22 -8.03 -1.17 -2.27
N ARG A 23 -8.80 -2.26 -2.32
CA ARG A 23 -8.55 -3.37 -3.25
C ARG A 23 -8.65 -2.89 -4.70
N ILE A 24 -7.62 -3.20 -5.48
CA ILE A 24 -7.44 -2.81 -6.89
C ILE A 24 -8.56 -3.36 -7.80
N TYR A 25 -9.23 -4.44 -7.38
CA TYR A 25 -10.34 -5.04 -8.12
C TYR A 25 -11.57 -5.22 -7.22
N ARG A 26 -12.38 -4.18 -7.11
CA ARG A 26 -13.81 -4.33 -6.77
C ARG A 26 -14.58 -4.11 -8.06
N LEU A 27 -15.33 -5.11 -8.51
CA LEU A 27 -16.11 -5.07 -9.77
C LEU A 27 -17.01 -3.84 -9.92
N GLU A 28 -17.34 -3.17 -8.82
CA GLU A 28 -18.26 -2.04 -8.75
C GLU A 28 -17.56 -0.68 -8.52
N ASN A 29 -16.23 -0.65 -8.35
CA ASN A 29 -15.49 0.59 -8.11
C ASN A 29 -14.40 0.80 -9.17
N GLU A 30 -14.11 2.07 -9.46
CA GLU A 30 -12.97 2.44 -10.28
C GLU A 30 -11.65 1.96 -9.64
N PRO A 31 -10.64 1.58 -10.46
CA PRO A 31 -9.31 1.25 -9.97
C PRO A 31 -8.74 2.39 -9.11
N PRO A 32 -7.98 2.09 -8.04
CA PRO A 32 -7.35 3.13 -7.23
C PRO A 32 -6.44 3.99 -8.10
N GLY A 33 -6.46 5.29 -7.88
CA GLY A 33 -5.57 6.26 -8.52
C GLY A 33 -4.68 6.98 -7.51
N MET A 34 -3.87 7.93 -8.00
CA MET A 34 -2.92 8.68 -7.17
C MET A 34 -3.62 9.46 -6.04
N ALA A 35 -4.84 9.94 -6.26
CA ALA A 35 -5.66 10.58 -5.24
C ALA A 35 -6.00 9.63 -4.07
N ASN A 36 -6.19 8.34 -4.34
CA ASN A 36 -6.43 7.33 -3.31
C ASN A 36 -5.15 7.07 -2.49
N LEU A 37 -3.99 6.99 -3.15
CA LEU A 37 -2.70 6.87 -2.46
C LEU A 37 -2.45 8.08 -1.56
N LYS A 38 -2.66 9.30 -2.07
CA LYS A 38 -2.54 10.56 -1.32
C LYS A 38 -3.43 10.57 -0.08
N LYS A 39 -4.71 10.23 -0.26
CA LYS A 39 -5.66 10.15 0.85
C LYS A 39 -5.22 9.12 1.90
N PHE A 40 -4.67 7.98 1.46
CA PHE A 40 -4.25 6.92 2.37
C PHE A 40 -2.99 7.27 3.17
N LEU A 41 -1.96 7.82 2.52
CA LEU A 41 -0.68 8.17 3.17
C LEU A 41 -0.76 9.43 4.03
N ARG A 42 -1.65 10.38 3.66
CA ARG A 42 -1.92 11.63 4.40
C ARG A 42 -3.13 11.54 5.34
N ASP A 43 -3.63 10.33 5.60
CA ASP A 43 -4.74 10.09 6.51
C ASP A 43 -4.43 10.61 7.94
N PRO A 44 -5.25 11.50 8.52
CA PRO A 44 -5.04 12.03 9.87
C PRO A 44 -4.92 10.96 10.95
N GLU A 45 -5.59 9.82 10.79
CA GLU A 45 -5.50 8.69 11.73
C GLU A 45 -4.13 8.01 11.69
N LYS A 46 -3.41 8.16 10.57
CA LYS A 46 -2.06 7.60 10.35
C LYS A 46 -0.95 8.63 10.55
N LYS A 47 -1.24 9.82 11.09
CA LYS A 47 -0.25 10.90 11.23
C LYS A 47 0.97 10.53 12.07
N ASN A 48 0.79 9.62 13.04
CA ASN A 48 1.85 9.16 13.95
C ASN A 48 2.64 7.97 13.38
N LEU A 49 2.21 7.40 12.27
CA LEU A 49 2.92 6.30 11.61
C LEU A 49 4.07 6.84 10.77
N SER A 50 5.21 6.18 10.83
CA SER A 50 6.32 6.39 9.91
C SER A 50 5.93 6.05 8.47
N PHE A 51 6.71 6.52 7.51
CA PHE A 51 6.53 6.18 6.10
C PHE A 51 6.49 4.66 5.89
N LEU A 52 7.47 3.93 6.43
CA LEU A 52 7.55 2.46 6.32
C LEU A 52 6.31 1.77 6.88
N GLU A 53 5.77 2.24 8.02
CA GLU A 53 4.54 1.68 8.60
C GLU A 53 3.31 1.95 7.73
N LYS A 54 3.28 3.08 7.02
CA LYS A 54 2.19 3.41 6.09
C LYS A 54 2.25 2.56 4.83
N VAL A 55 3.45 2.35 4.27
CA VAL A 55 3.61 1.56 3.04
C VAL A 55 3.64 0.05 3.28
N ASN A 56 3.70 -0.41 4.53
CA ASN A 56 3.56 -1.81 4.90
C ASN A 56 2.10 -2.31 4.83
N ASP A 57 1.51 -2.14 3.64
CA ASP A 57 0.16 -2.52 3.27
C ASP A 57 0.21 -3.16 1.88
N PHE A 58 -0.52 -4.26 1.69
CA PHE A 58 -0.35 -5.16 0.55
C PHE A 58 -0.82 -4.44 -0.70
N HIS A 59 -1.97 -3.78 -0.59
CA HIS A 59 -2.57 -3.11 -1.72
C HIS A 59 -1.80 -1.82 -2.04
N VAL A 60 -1.14 -1.19 -1.08
CA VAL A 60 -0.21 -0.09 -1.36
C VAL A 60 1.01 -0.61 -2.13
N LEU A 61 1.62 -1.71 -1.70
CA LEU A 61 2.78 -2.27 -2.39
C LEU A 61 2.45 -2.69 -3.82
N ILE A 62 1.29 -3.31 -4.05
CA ILE A 62 0.84 -3.64 -5.41
C ILE A 62 0.56 -2.36 -6.22
N PHE A 63 -0.10 -1.36 -5.63
CA PHE A 63 -0.34 -0.08 -6.32
C PHE A 63 0.97 0.60 -6.74
N LEU A 64 1.94 0.67 -5.82
CA LEU A 64 3.25 1.24 -6.11
C LEU A 64 3.97 0.46 -7.21
N MET A 65 3.92 -0.87 -7.18
CA MET A 65 4.49 -1.74 -8.20
C MET A 65 3.86 -1.54 -9.58
N GLU A 66 2.54 -1.33 -9.65
CA GLU A 66 1.82 -1.19 -10.93
C GLU A 66 1.95 0.20 -11.55
N HIS A 67 2.18 1.24 -10.74
CA HIS A 67 2.01 2.62 -11.18
C HIS A 67 3.23 3.54 -11.01
N LEU A 68 4.22 3.19 -10.18
CA LEU A 68 5.26 4.14 -9.82
C LEU A 68 6.68 3.56 -9.68
N LEU A 69 6.80 2.41 -9.04
CA LEU A 69 8.07 1.83 -8.62
C LEU A 69 8.43 0.61 -9.47
N ASP A 70 9.72 0.43 -9.72
CA ASP A 70 10.23 -0.74 -10.41
C ASP A 70 10.08 -2.00 -9.54
N VAL A 71 9.41 -3.02 -10.08
CA VAL A 71 9.15 -4.29 -9.37
C VAL A 71 10.42 -5.09 -9.07
N THR A 72 11.49 -4.91 -9.85
CA THR A 72 12.72 -5.68 -9.74
C THR A 72 13.75 -5.05 -8.80
N VAL A 73 13.68 -3.73 -8.59
CA VAL A 73 14.64 -2.98 -7.76
C VAL A 73 13.97 -2.30 -6.57
N ASP A 74 12.99 -1.44 -6.82
CA ASP A 74 12.43 -0.53 -5.80
C ASP A 74 11.56 -1.28 -4.80
N ILE A 75 10.71 -2.19 -5.27
CA ILE A 75 9.83 -2.99 -4.39
C ILE A 75 10.65 -3.89 -3.46
N PRO A 76 11.67 -4.66 -3.92
CA PRO A 76 12.56 -5.41 -3.03
C PRO A 76 13.31 -4.52 -2.02
N LEU A 77 13.77 -3.34 -2.44
CA LEU A 77 14.43 -2.38 -1.55
C LEU A 77 13.47 -1.90 -0.45
N LEU A 78 12.24 -1.55 -0.82
CA LEU A 78 11.20 -1.12 0.10
C LEU A 78 10.82 -2.22 1.12
N ILE A 79 10.66 -3.46 0.65
CA ILE A 79 10.41 -4.61 1.52
C ILE A 79 11.58 -4.83 2.49
N THR A 80 12.82 -4.69 2.00
CA THR A 80 14.02 -4.83 2.83
C THR A 80 14.05 -3.77 3.93
N ALA A 81 13.77 -2.51 3.58
CA ALA A 81 13.69 -1.40 4.52
C ALA A 81 12.60 -1.60 5.58
N ILE A 82 11.40 -2.07 5.17
CA ILE A 82 10.30 -2.42 6.09
C ILE A 82 10.74 -3.49 7.09
N ARG A 83 11.40 -4.55 6.61
CA ARG A 83 11.87 -5.66 7.46
C ARG A 83 12.99 -5.23 8.41
N ALA A 84 13.91 -4.41 7.93
CA ALA A 84 15.02 -3.86 8.72
C ALA A 84 14.56 -2.74 9.68
N LYS A 85 13.37 -2.18 9.45
CA LYS A 85 12.87 -0.96 10.11
C LYS A 85 13.83 0.23 9.95
N ASP A 86 14.45 0.33 8.79
CA ASP A 86 15.43 1.35 8.47
C ASP A 86 14.90 2.29 7.36
N PRO A 87 14.35 3.47 7.73
CA PRO A 87 13.79 4.40 6.75
C PRO A 87 14.86 5.01 5.84
N GLN A 88 16.12 5.09 6.27
CA GLN A 88 17.19 5.73 5.49
C GLN A 88 17.47 5.00 4.18
N MET A 89 17.18 3.70 4.13
CA MET A 89 17.33 2.88 2.92
C MET A 89 16.42 3.35 1.77
N VAL A 90 15.36 4.11 2.06
CA VAL A 90 14.30 4.44 1.11
C VAL A 90 13.95 5.92 1.06
N ASP A 91 14.81 6.81 1.60
CA ASP A 91 14.59 8.26 1.56
C ASP A 91 14.32 8.76 0.13
N GLY A 92 15.04 8.21 -0.85
CA GLY A 92 14.82 8.51 -2.27
C GLY A 92 13.46 8.04 -2.80
N LEU A 93 13.01 6.84 -2.40
CA LEU A 93 11.70 6.32 -2.81
C LEU A 93 10.55 7.11 -2.18
N GLN A 94 10.72 7.52 -0.91
CA GLN A 94 9.75 8.37 -0.24
C GLN A 94 9.59 9.71 -0.98
N LEU A 95 10.70 10.34 -1.39
CA LEU A 95 10.66 11.58 -2.16
C LEU A 95 9.93 11.41 -3.51
N ILE A 96 10.16 10.30 -4.21
CA ILE A 96 9.49 9.99 -5.49
C ILE A 96 7.98 9.86 -5.27
N ILE A 97 7.57 9.09 -4.26
CA ILE A 97 6.16 8.89 -3.91
C ILE A 97 5.49 10.21 -3.52
N ASP A 98 6.14 11.00 -2.68
CA ASP A 98 5.63 12.30 -2.25
C ASP A 98 5.46 13.25 -3.44
N SER A 99 6.43 13.28 -4.35
CA SER A 99 6.39 14.12 -5.56
C SER A 99 5.29 13.69 -6.52
N SER A 100 5.07 12.38 -6.71
CA SER A 100 4.03 11.88 -7.62
C SER A 100 2.61 12.17 -7.15
N MET A 101 2.41 12.42 -5.85
CA MET A 101 1.10 12.74 -5.28
C MET A 101 0.70 14.22 -5.40
N ASP A 102 1.62 15.10 -5.79
CA ASP A 102 1.38 16.54 -5.87
C ASP A 102 1.17 17.06 -7.31
N TYR A 103 1.19 16.15 -8.31
CA TYR A 103 0.69 16.36 -9.67
C TYR A 103 -0.77 15.92 -9.81
#